data_AF-A0A6P0XNF4-F1
#
_entry.id   AF-A0A6P0XNF4-F1
#
_cell.length_a   1.000
_cell.length_b   1.000
_cell.length_c   1.000
_cell.angle_alpha   90.00
_cell.angle_beta   90.00
_cell.angle_gamma   90.00
#
_symmetry.space_group_name_H-M   'P 1'
#
loop_
_entity.id
_entity.type
_entity.pdbx_description
1 polymer ?
#
loop_
_entity_poly.entity_id
_entity_poly.type
_entity_poly.pdbx_seq_one_letter_code
_entity_poly.pdbx_strand_id
1 'polypeptide(L)'
;MENAARNIIEDIKSWNYDNPDFIEIKYEDLIQDTNLILFREIFQFLGFKERVIPSLLKIAYRKSLFSGQVSNNQHIRSGKKQQWQEYFKPIHEAKFVNLFDDVLSKLNYQ
;
A
#
# COMPACT_ATOMS: atom_id res chain seq x y z
N MET A 1 -21.62 -1.20 9.89
CA MET A 1 -20.26 -1.52 9.38
C MET A 1 -19.26 -1.35 10.52
N GLU A 2 -19.57 -1.92 11.68
CA GLU A 2 -18.68 -1.90 12.85
C GLU A 2 -17.86 -3.19 12.81
N ASN A 3 -16.55 -3.12 13.05
CA ASN A 3 -15.57 -4.21 13.08
C ASN A 3 -14.85 -4.61 11.78
N ALA A 4 -15.13 -4.00 10.62
CA ALA A 4 -14.38 -4.32 9.39
C ALA A 4 -12.87 -4.07 9.54
N ALA A 5 -12.48 -2.94 10.17
CA ALA A 5 -11.07 -2.60 10.38
C ALA A 5 -10.34 -3.55 11.34
N ARG A 6 -11.03 -4.06 12.37
CA ARG A 6 -10.42 -5.01 13.31
C ARG A 6 -10.09 -6.33 12.61
N ASN A 7 -11.06 -6.90 11.90
CA ASN A 7 -10.88 -8.16 11.19
C ASN A 7 -9.75 -8.06 10.16
N ILE A 8 -9.67 -6.94 9.42
CA ILE A 8 -8.58 -6.70 8.46
C ILE A 8 -7.21 -6.72 9.15
N ILE A 9 -7.07 -6.10 10.33
CA ILE A 9 -5.77 -6.09 11.03
C ILE A 9 -5.40 -7.48 11.54
N GLU A 10 -6.37 -8.27 12.00
CA GLU A 10 -6.15 -9.68 12.38
C GLU A 10 -5.79 -10.56 11.17
N ASP A 11 -6.40 -10.31 10.00
CA ASP A 11 -6.07 -10.98 8.74
C ASP A 11 -4.63 -10.67 8.32
N ILE A 12 -4.21 -9.39 8.39
CA ILE A 12 -2.83 -8.98 8.10
C ILE A 12 -1.86 -9.64 9.11
N LYS A 13 -2.22 -9.67 10.40
CA LYS A 13 -1.40 -10.29 11.44
C LYS A 13 -1.21 -11.79 11.19
N SER A 14 -2.26 -12.48 10.73
CA SER A 14 -2.27 -13.93 10.48
C SER A 14 -1.85 -14.33 9.07
N TRP A 15 -1.58 -13.36 8.18
CA TRP A 15 -1.17 -13.60 6.80
C TRP A 15 0.10 -14.45 6.70
N ASN A 16 0.10 -15.37 5.72
CA ASN A 16 1.27 -16.19 5.39
C ASN A 16 2.16 -15.45 4.38
N TYR A 17 3.17 -14.76 4.90
CA TYR A 17 4.15 -13.99 4.12
C TYR A 17 5.19 -14.86 3.38
N ASP A 18 5.19 -16.18 3.61
CA ASP A 18 6.12 -17.10 2.95
C ASP A 18 5.49 -17.80 1.73
N ASN A 19 4.28 -17.40 1.32
CA ASN A 19 3.59 -18.00 0.18
C ASN A 19 4.07 -17.39 -1.15
N PRO A 20 4.77 -18.13 -2.02
CA PRO A 20 5.31 -17.59 -3.27
C PRO A 20 4.25 -17.26 -4.32
N ASP A 21 3.01 -17.73 -4.14
CA ASP A 21 1.89 -17.41 -5.04
C ASP A 21 1.31 -16.01 -4.78
N PHE A 22 1.83 -15.30 -3.78
CA PHE A 22 1.46 -13.93 -3.44
C PHE A 22 2.68 -13.00 -3.47
N ILE A 23 2.42 -11.73 -3.74
CA ILE A 23 3.39 -10.64 -3.60
C ILE A 23 2.79 -9.55 -2.72
N GLU A 24 3.53 -9.14 -1.70
CA GLU A 24 3.13 -8.09 -0.78
C GLU A 24 3.76 -6.76 -1.20
N ILE A 25 2.91 -5.77 -1.47
CA ILE A 25 3.33 -4.43 -1.84
C ILE A 25 2.74 -3.43 -0.86
N LYS A 26 3.59 -2.58 -0.29
CA LYS A 26 3.16 -1.48 0.56
C LYS A 26 2.58 -0.35 -0.30
N TYR A 27 1.39 0.11 0.07
CA TYR A 27 0.71 1.18 -0.68
C TYR A 27 1.55 2.47 -0.69
N GLU A 28 2.15 2.84 0.43
CA GLU A 28 2.98 4.04 0.57
C GLU A 28 4.23 4.01 -0.31
N ASP A 29 4.78 2.84 -0.59
CA ASP A 29 5.92 2.69 -1.48
C ASP A 29 5.46 2.77 -2.94
N LEU A 30 4.35 2.09 -3.28
CA LEU A 30 3.79 2.08 -4.62
C LEU A 30 3.36 3.47 -5.10
N ILE A 31 2.75 4.29 -4.24
CA ILE A 31 2.38 5.68 -4.59
C ILE A 31 3.57 6.63 -4.67
N GLN A 32 4.78 6.18 -4.32
CA GLN A 32 6.03 6.94 -4.43
C GLN A 32 7.00 6.33 -5.46
N ASP A 33 6.59 5.26 -6.14
CA ASP A 33 7.36 4.49 -7.13
C ASP A 33 7.56 5.27 -8.45
N THR A 34 8.21 6.42 -8.38
CA THR A 34 8.40 7.34 -9.53
C THR A 34 9.29 6.76 -10.63
N ASN A 35 10.15 5.78 -10.28
CA ASN A 35 10.99 5.03 -11.21
C ASN A 35 10.36 3.72 -11.69
N LEU A 36 9.13 3.39 -11.22
CA LEU A 36 8.33 2.25 -11.65
C LEU A 36 8.97 0.88 -11.39
N ILE A 37 9.79 0.76 -10.34
CA ILE A 37 10.44 -0.49 -9.96
C ILE A 37 9.39 -1.48 -9.45
N LEU A 38 8.55 -1.07 -8.51
CA LEU A 38 7.51 -1.93 -7.93
C LEU A 38 6.45 -2.29 -8.97
N PHE A 39 6.06 -1.34 -9.82
CA PHE A 39 5.15 -1.64 -10.93
C PHE A 39 5.73 -2.70 -11.88
N ARG A 40 7.04 -2.65 -12.17
CA ARG A 40 7.69 -3.67 -12.99
C ARG A 40 7.66 -5.03 -12.31
N GLU A 41 8.01 -5.10 -11.03
CA GLU A 41 7.99 -6.32 -10.22
C GLU A 41 6.59 -6.94 -10.22
N ILE A 42 5.54 -6.15 -10.00
CA ILE A 42 4.15 -6.59 -10.07
C ILE A 42 3.84 -7.19 -11.44
N PHE A 43 4.20 -6.51 -12.54
CA PHE A 43 3.92 -7.05 -13.88
C PHE A 43 4.70 -8.33 -14.18
N GLN A 44 5.94 -8.45 -13.71
CA GLN A 44 6.74 -9.67 -13.86
C GLN A 44 6.14 -10.82 -13.04
N PHE A 45 5.73 -10.56 -11.80
CA PHE A 45 5.05 -11.51 -10.93
C PHE A 45 3.75 -12.02 -11.56
N LEU A 46 2.96 -11.13 -12.18
CA LEU A 46 1.74 -11.50 -12.92
C LEU A 46 2.00 -12.24 -14.25
N GLY A 47 3.27 -12.47 -14.62
CA GLY A 47 3.64 -13.26 -15.80
C GLY A 47 3.60 -12.49 -17.13
N PHE A 48 3.61 -11.15 -17.11
CA PHE A 48 3.67 -10.38 -18.35
C PHE A 48 5.03 -10.52 -19.03
N LYS A 49 5.01 -10.70 -20.35
CA LYS A 49 6.23 -10.84 -21.17
C LYS A 49 7.01 -9.51 -21.23
N GLU A 50 8.34 -9.56 -21.20
CA GLU A 50 9.21 -8.36 -21.27
C GLU A 50 8.86 -7.42 -22.43
N ARG A 51 8.43 -7.96 -23.59
CA ARG A 51 8.04 -7.14 -24.75
C ARG A 51 6.85 -6.20 -24.49
N VAL A 52 5.98 -6.49 -23.52
CA VAL A 52 4.80 -5.66 -23.21
C VAL A 52 5.00 -4.78 -21.97
N ILE A 53 5.98 -5.10 -21.12
CA ILE A 53 6.26 -4.37 -19.88
C ILE A 53 6.44 -2.86 -20.13
N PRO A 54 7.20 -2.38 -21.15
CA PRO A 54 7.34 -0.95 -21.39
C PRO A 54 5.99 -0.22 -21.62
N SER A 55 5.05 -0.87 -22.31
CA SER A 55 3.72 -0.31 -22.53
C SER A 55 2.89 -0.27 -21.25
N LEU A 56 2.97 -1.32 -20.43
CA LEU A 56 2.28 -1.39 -19.14
C LEU A 56 2.83 -0.34 -18.15
N LEU A 57 4.15 -0.17 -18.07
CA LEU A 57 4.79 0.85 -17.24
C LEU A 57 4.37 2.26 -17.66
N LYS A 58 4.26 2.52 -18.97
CA LYS A 58 3.73 3.79 -19.47
C LYS A 58 2.29 4.02 -19.01
N ILE A 59 1.44 2.99 -19.02
CA ILE A 59 0.05 3.10 -18.53
C ILE A 59 0.04 3.36 -17.01
N ALA A 60 0.82 2.59 -16.25
CA ALA A 60 0.95 2.75 -14.80
C ALA A 60 1.34 4.18 -14.45
N TYR A 61 2.43 4.71 -15.04
CA TYR A 61 2.88 6.08 -14.84
C TYR A 61 1.74 7.08 -15.08
N ARG A 62 1.07 7.04 -16.24
CA ARG A 62 0.00 7.99 -16.58
C ARG A 62 -1.18 7.97 -15.60
N LYS A 63 -1.38 6.86 -14.89
CA LYS A 63 -2.46 6.67 -13.92
C LYS A 63 -2.03 6.87 -12.47
N SER A 64 -0.74 7.00 -12.21
CA SER A 64 -0.20 7.27 -10.89
C SER A 64 -0.40 8.72 -10.46
N LEU A 65 -0.62 8.93 -9.16
CA LEU A 65 -0.81 10.25 -8.55
C LEU A 65 0.38 11.19 -8.81
N PHE A 66 1.60 10.64 -8.79
CA PHE A 66 2.84 11.40 -8.99
C PHE A 66 3.07 11.87 -10.44
N SER A 67 2.25 11.44 -11.40
CA SER A 67 2.45 11.79 -12.81
C SER A 67 2.02 13.21 -13.18
N GLY A 68 1.19 13.85 -12.34
CA GLY A 68 0.53 15.11 -12.66
C GLY A 68 -0.53 15.00 -13.78
N GLN A 69 -0.83 13.79 -14.27
CA GLN A 69 -1.78 13.56 -15.37
C GLN A 69 -3.15 13.04 -14.91
N VAL A 70 -3.29 12.77 -13.61
CA VAL A 70 -4.54 12.33 -13.02
C VAL A 70 -5.39 13.57 -12.73
N SER A 71 -6.57 13.66 -13.35
CA SER A 71 -7.51 14.76 -13.14
C SER A 71 -8.09 14.76 -11.72
N ASN A 72 -8.54 15.92 -11.24
CA ASN A 72 -9.29 16.05 -9.98
C ASN A 72 -10.47 15.06 -9.94
N ASN A 73 -10.27 13.95 -9.24
CA ASN A 73 -11.27 12.92 -9.01
C ASN A 73 -11.77 13.09 -7.58
N GLN A 74 -13.10 13.10 -7.40
CA GLN A 74 -13.73 13.22 -6.08
C GLN A 74 -13.32 12.08 -5.13
N HIS A 75 -12.85 10.95 -5.66
CA HIS A 75 -12.36 9.81 -4.87
C HIS A 75 -10.90 9.95 -4.42
N ILE A 76 -10.13 10.91 -4.94
CA ILE A 76 -8.73 11.13 -4.55
C ILE A 76 -8.68 12.29 -3.56
N ARG A 77 -8.67 11.95 -2.26
CA ARG A 77 -8.63 12.95 -1.18
C ARG A 77 -7.21 13.50 -0.94
N SER A 78 -6.19 12.65 -0.98
CA SER A 78 -4.78 13.02 -0.84
C SER A 78 -3.86 11.90 -1.32
N GLY A 79 -2.69 12.25 -1.85
CA GLY A 79 -1.60 11.29 -2.16
C GLY A 79 -0.47 11.30 -1.11
N LYS A 80 -0.68 11.92 0.05
CA LYS A 80 0.34 11.97 1.11
C LYS A 80 0.38 10.63 1.86
N LYS A 81 1.58 10.12 2.11
CA LYS A 81 1.79 8.98 3.02
C LYS A 81 1.70 9.42 4.49
N GLN A 82 1.50 8.45 5.38
CA GLN A 82 1.59 8.62 6.85
C GLN A 82 0.67 9.71 7.43
N GLN A 83 -0.46 10.03 6.79
CA GLN A 83 -1.38 11.07 7.27
C GLN A 83 -1.94 10.80 8.68
N TRP A 84 -1.92 9.55 9.14
CA TRP A 84 -2.39 9.18 10.47
C TRP A 84 -1.66 9.93 11.58
N GLN A 85 -0.38 10.28 11.41
CA GLN A 85 0.39 11.05 12.38
C GLN A 85 -0.19 12.45 12.64
N GLU A 86 -0.88 13.03 11.66
CA GLU A 86 -1.53 14.34 11.83
C GLU A 86 -2.84 14.25 12.65
N TYR A 87 -3.44 13.05 12.74
CA TYR A 87 -4.76 12.85 13.34
C TYR A 87 -4.73 12.04 14.64
N PHE A 88 -3.72 11.19 14.83
CA PHE A 88 -3.59 10.37 16.02
C PHE A 88 -3.06 11.21 17.17
N LYS A 89 -3.67 11.00 18.34
CA LYS A 89 -3.22 11.54 19.62
C LYS A 89 -2.52 10.42 20.37
N PRO A 90 -1.66 10.72 21.37
CA PRO A 90 -1.00 9.68 22.16
C PRO A 90 -1.96 8.63 22.76
N ILE A 91 -3.17 9.04 23.14
CA ILE A 91 -4.23 8.13 23.62
C ILE A 91 -4.73 7.15 22.55
N HIS A 92 -4.79 7.56 21.28
CA HIS A 92 -5.19 6.71 20.15
C HIS A 92 -4.11 5.69 19.82
N GLU A 93 -2.84 6.10 19.83
CA GLU A 93 -1.69 5.22 19.62
C GLU A 93 -1.61 4.16 20.72
N ALA A 94 -1.69 4.58 21.99
CA ALA A 94 -1.71 3.66 23.11
C ALA A 94 -2.87 2.66 23.03
N LYS A 95 -4.06 3.12 22.61
CA LYS A 95 -5.21 2.24 22.42
C LYS A 95 -5.02 1.28 21.24
N PHE A 96 -4.41 1.73 20.15
CA PHE A 96 -4.12 0.89 18.98
C PHE A 96 -3.14 -0.24 19.35
N VAL A 97 -2.03 0.10 20.03
CA VAL A 97 -1.05 -0.88 20.53
C VAL A 97 -1.71 -1.87 21.48
N ASN A 98 -2.57 -1.40 22.39
CA ASN A 98 -3.31 -2.29 23.30
C ASN A 98 -4.29 -3.24 22.59
N LEU A 99 -4.78 -2.88 21.40
CA LEU A 99 -5.75 -3.68 20.65
C LEU A 99 -5.10 -4.68 19.69
N PHE A 100 -3.93 -4.35 19.14
CA PHE A 100 -3.31 -5.07 18.03
C PHE A 100 -1.86 -5.49 18.29
N ASP A 101 -1.38 -5.28 19.52
CA ASP A 101 -0.08 -5.70 20.04
C ASP A 101 1.09 -5.31 19.13
N ASP A 102 1.73 -6.32 18.55
CA ASP A 102 2.98 -6.30 17.80
C ASP A 102 2.80 -6.05 16.30
N VAL A 103 1.56 -5.85 15.82
CA VAL A 103 1.29 -5.71 14.38
C VAL A 103 2.12 -4.58 13.75
N LEU A 104 2.34 -3.48 14.47
CA LEU A 104 3.15 -2.36 13.97
C LEU A 104 4.63 -2.73 13.87
N SER A 105 5.16 -3.50 14.83
CA SER A 105 6.53 -4.00 14.78
C SER A 105 6.71 -5.01 13.65
N LYS A 106 5.77 -5.95 13.50
CA LYS A 106 5.79 -6.97 12.43
C LYS A 106 5.80 -6.33 11.03
N LEU A 107 5.09 -5.23 10.84
CA LEU A 107 4.95 -4.54 9.57
C LEU A 107 5.95 -3.39 9.34
N ASN A 108 6.84 -3.13 10.31
CA ASN A 108 7.80 -2.03 10.31
C ASN A 108 7.13 -0.64 10.18
N TYR A 109 6.11 -0.36 11.01
CA TYR A 109 5.41 0.93 11.10
C TYR A 109 5.70 1.72 12.38
N GLN A 110 6.77 1.39 13.11
CA GLN A 110 7.24 2.14 14.28
C GLN A 110 7.98 3.43 13.88
#